data_AF-A0A085LIU8-F1
#
_entry.id   AF-A0A085LIU8-F1
#
_cell.length_a   1.000
_cell.length_b   1.000
_cell.length_c   1.000
_cell.angle_alpha   90.00
_cell.angle_beta   90.00
_cell.angle_gamma   90.00
#
_symmetry.space_group_name_H-M   'P 1'
#
loop_
_entity.id
_entity.type
_entity.pdbx_description
1 polymer ?
#
loop_
_entity_poly.entity_id
_entity_poly.type
_entity_poly.pdbx_seq_one_letter_code
_entity_poly.pdbx_strand_id
1 'polypeptide(L)'
;NQGEEPKEEATGDKGSQGENLKEQDTGTGKAERKDSLIKIGVTPTSDEDTEDPLYATLKKLLEALPDESLECRKPKQNDISYAMFNDQLPTSPGFTTGGSSKGVIAFKGNSGFFLTHSAPGFPKAAKKYEWPDHLTRQAHLFVCLNVDKGELEYIADRLVYASPLIYASSFGQEESNGPLERLRKGEITVMPRPVFTVQ
;
A
#
# COMPACT_ATOMS: atom_id res chain seq x y z
N ASN A 1 -0.87 -62.90 -5.19
CA ASN A 1 -0.75 -62.87 -6.67
C ASN A 1 -0.46 -61.43 -7.05
N GLN A 2 0.83 -61.05 -7.11
CA GLN A 2 1.71 -61.14 -8.29
C GLN A 2 1.21 -60.19 -9.38
N GLY A 3 1.89 -59.07 -9.64
CA GLY A 3 3.03 -58.95 -10.59
C GLY A 3 2.44 -58.51 -11.94
N GLU A 4 2.91 -57.54 -12.70
CA GLU A 4 4.28 -57.20 -13.12
C GLU A 4 4.28 -55.84 -13.85
N GLU A 5 5.38 -55.09 -13.70
CA GLU A 5 5.94 -54.15 -14.70
C GLU A 5 6.54 -54.93 -15.89
N PRO A 6 6.87 -54.27 -17.01
CA PRO A 6 8.30 -54.27 -17.36
C PRO A 6 8.88 -52.96 -17.94
N LYS A 7 10.13 -52.75 -17.49
CA LYS A 7 11.34 -52.06 -18.00
C LYS A 7 11.49 -51.96 -19.53
N GLU A 8 11.91 -50.82 -20.10
CA GLU A 8 13.26 -50.21 -20.21
C GLU A 8 14.10 -50.81 -21.37
N GLU A 9 14.49 -49.98 -22.35
CA GLU A 9 15.73 -50.20 -23.10
C GLU A 9 16.29 -48.86 -23.63
N ALA A 10 17.59 -48.68 -23.40
CA ALA A 10 18.38 -47.51 -23.74
C ALA A 10 19.44 -47.86 -24.79
N THR A 11 19.68 -46.96 -25.75
CA THR A 11 20.89 -46.84 -26.58
C THR A 11 20.83 -45.44 -27.21
N GLY A 12 21.84 -44.59 -27.37
CA GLY A 12 23.29 -44.63 -27.18
C GLY A 12 23.86 -43.35 -27.82
N ASP A 13 24.91 -42.83 -27.23
CA ASP A 13 25.66 -41.58 -27.49
C ASP A 13 26.17 -41.38 -28.94
N LYS A 14 26.17 -40.12 -29.43
CA LYS A 14 27.24 -39.50 -30.25
C LYS A 14 27.10 -37.97 -30.23
N GLY A 15 28.11 -37.28 -29.68
CA GLY A 15 28.30 -35.84 -29.87
C GLY A 15 28.75 -35.47 -31.30
N SER A 16 28.58 -34.19 -31.65
CA SER A 16 29.56 -33.37 -32.38
C SER A 16 29.00 -31.98 -32.70
N GLN A 17 29.85 -30.99 -32.44
CA GLN A 17 30.04 -29.73 -33.18
C GLN A 17 28.95 -28.66 -33.14
N GLY A 18 29.40 -27.48 -32.72
CA GLY A 18 28.62 -26.26 -32.73
C GLY A 18 28.51 -25.66 -34.12
N GLU A 19 27.47 -24.84 -34.29
CA GLU A 19 27.43 -23.84 -35.32
C GLU A 19 27.18 -22.48 -34.68
N ASN A 20 28.12 -21.60 -34.97
CA ASN A 20 28.18 -20.20 -34.58
C ASN A 20 27.45 -19.44 -35.69
N LEU A 21 26.26 -18.92 -35.43
CA LEU A 21 25.55 -18.05 -36.36
C LEU A 21 25.60 -16.61 -35.83
N LYS A 22 26.53 -15.85 -36.42
CA LYS A 22 26.55 -14.40 -36.41
C LYS A 22 25.38 -13.88 -37.25
N GLU A 23 24.55 -13.04 -36.67
CA GLU A 23 23.78 -12.02 -37.39
C GLU A 23 24.18 -10.68 -36.78
N GLN A 24 25.18 -10.01 -37.36
CA GLN A 24 25.02 -8.91 -38.32
C GLN A 24 24.10 -7.80 -37.83
N ASP A 25 24.75 -6.82 -37.21
CA ASP A 25 24.32 -5.44 -37.05
C ASP A 25 24.01 -4.84 -38.42
N THR A 26 22.72 -4.65 -38.71
CA THR A 26 22.27 -3.70 -39.73
C THR A 26 21.46 -2.61 -39.04
N GLY A 27 22.17 -1.54 -38.69
CA GLY A 27 21.60 -0.28 -38.25
C GLY A 27 20.47 0.17 -39.18
N THR A 28 19.26 0.17 -38.64
CA THR A 28 18.13 0.91 -39.19
C THR A 28 17.64 1.79 -38.04
N GLY A 29 17.74 3.11 -38.22
CA GLY A 29 17.43 4.10 -37.19
C GLY A 29 16.03 3.90 -36.62
N LYS A 30 15.96 3.25 -35.46
CA LYS A 30 14.78 3.20 -34.62
C LYS A 30 14.94 4.35 -33.65
N ALA A 31 14.04 5.34 -33.72
CA ALA A 31 13.93 6.33 -32.65
C ALA A 31 13.90 5.56 -31.33
N GLU A 32 14.88 5.78 -30.47
CA GLU A 32 14.86 5.24 -29.11
C GLU A 32 13.57 5.76 -28.47
N ARG A 33 12.57 4.88 -28.39
CA ARG A 33 11.53 5.03 -27.40
C ARG A 33 12.33 5.00 -26.11
N LYS A 34 12.51 6.17 -25.48
CA LYS A 34 13.03 6.22 -24.12
C LYS A 34 12.07 5.35 -23.34
N ASP A 35 12.49 4.13 -23.05
CA ASP A 35 11.74 3.21 -22.22
C ASP A 35 11.68 3.88 -20.85
N SER A 36 10.66 4.69 -20.64
CA SER A 36 10.33 5.40 -19.40
C SER A 36 9.78 4.39 -18.40
N LEU A 37 10.45 3.25 -18.27
CA LEU A 37 10.09 2.20 -17.34
C LEU A 37 10.34 2.75 -15.93
N ILE A 38 9.28 2.76 -15.13
CA ILE A 38 9.33 3.09 -13.72
C ILE A 38 10.23 2.04 -13.05
N LYS A 39 11.37 2.48 -12.51
CA LYS A 39 12.28 1.61 -11.76
C LYS A 39 11.86 1.59 -10.31
N ILE A 40 11.39 0.44 -9.83
CA ILE A 40 11.15 0.21 -8.41
C ILE A 40 12.41 -0.43 -7.84
N GLY A 41 13.11 0.30 -6.96
CA GLY A 41 14.22 -0.27 -6.19
C GLY A 41 13.68 -1.14 -5.07
N VAL A 42 14.17 -2.38 -4.96
CA VAL A 42 13.85 -3.28 -3.86
C VAL A 42 15.09 -3.39 -2.98
N THR A 43 15.01 -2.84 -1.77
CA THR A 43 16.02 -3.07 -0.74
C THR A 43 15.47 -4.16 0.18
N PRO A 44 16.08 -5.35 0.25
CA PRO A 44 15.67 -6.36 1.20
C PRO A 44 15.94 -5.82 2.62
N THR A 45 14.96 -5.97 3.49
CA THR A 45 15.14 -5.80 4.93
C THR A 45 15.71 -7.11 5.45
N SER A 46 16.85 -7.04 6.13
CA SER A 46 17.45 -8.21 6.77
C SER A 46 16.68 -8.55 8.05
N ASP A 47 16.72 -9.82 8.47
CA ASP A 47 16.17 -10.22 9.77
C ASP A 47 16.93 -9.59 10.96
N GLU A 48 18.08 -8.94 10.70
CA GLU A 48 18.90 -8.22 11.67
C GLU A 48 18.52 -6.73 11.81
N ASP A 49 17.66 -6.20 10.94
CA ASP A 49 17.18 -4.82 11.06
C ASP A 49 16.32 -4.70 12.32
N THR A 50 16.75 -3.83 13.24
CA THR A 50 16.23 -3.77 14.62
C THR A 50 14.77 -3.30 14.75
N GLU A 51 14.15 -2.76 13.69
CA GLU A 51 12.73 -2.37 13.66
C GLU A 51 12.09 -2.68 12.30
N ASP A 52 10.94 -3.35 12.32
CA ASP A 52 10.08 -3.61 11.15
C ASP A 52 9.70 -2.30 10.43
N PRO A 53 9.83 -2.18 9.09
CA PRO A 53 9.54 -0.95 8.36
C PRO A 53 8.11 -0.43 8.51
N LEU A 54 7.14 -1.35 8.64
CA LEU A 54 5.74 -0.98 8.85
C LEU A 54 5.57 -0.35 10.23
N TYR A 55 6.13 -0.96 11.27
CA TYR A 55 6.18 -0.40 12.61
C TYR A 55 6.92 0.95 12.63
N ALA A 56 8.10 1.04 12.02
CA ALA A 56 8.89 2.27 11.97
C ALA A 56 8.14 3.43 11.29
N THR A 57 7.37 3.15 10.23
CA THR A 57 6.50 4.12 9.56
C THR A 57 5.40 4.62 10.50
N LEU A 58 4.71 3.70 11.18
CA LEU A 58 3.56 4.03 12.01
C LEU A 58 3.95 4.65 13.36
N LYS A 59 5.12 4.30 13.91
CA LYS A 59 5.57 4.67 15.26
C LYS A 59 5.36 6.14 15.60
N LYS A 60 5.80 7.06 14.72
CA LYS A 60 5.66 8.51 14.93
C LYS A 60 4.20 8.98 15.02
N LEU A 61 3.31 8.34 14.26
CA LEU A 61 1.88 8.62 14.33
C LEU A 61 1.29 8.03 15.62
N LEU A 62 1.61 6.77 15.94
CA LEU A 62 1.07 6.09 17.10
C LEU A 62 1.45 6.81 18.40
N GLU A 63 2.66 7.34 18.51
CA GLU A 63 3.10 8.15 19.66
C GLU A 63 2.25 9.40 19.91
N ALA A 64 1.56 9.92 18.87
CA ALA A 64 0.65 11.05 18.97
C ALA A 64 -0.81 10.66 19.26
N LEU A 65 -1.12 9.36 19.28
CA LEU A 65 -2.45 8.84 19.61
C LEU A 65 -2.64 8.69 21.13
N PRO A 66 -3.90 8.72 21.60
CA PRO A 66 -4.21 8.38 22.99
C PRO A 66 -3.85 6.93 23.33
N ASP A 67 -3.68 6.65 24.63
CA ASP A 67 -3.38 5.31 25.13
C ASP A 67 -4.53 4.32 24.87
N GLU A 68 -5.78 4.79 24.98
CA GLU A 68 -6.97 4.02 24.64
C GLU A 68 -7.29 4.13 23.13
N SER A 69 -7.67 3.01 22.51
CA SER A 69 -8.08 3.00 21.10
C SER A 69 -9.35 3.82 20.91
N LEU A 70 -9.25 4.97 20.26
CA LEU A 70 -10.39 5.84 20.00
C LEU A 70 -10.65 5.95 18.50
N GLU A 71 -11.63 5.17 18.02
CA GLU A 71 -12.23 5.30 16.70
C GLU A 71 -13.12 6.55 16.66
N CYS A 72 -12.51 7.72 16.62
CA CYS A 72 -13.19 9.01 16.71
C CYS A 72 -12.46 10.11 15.93
N ARG A 73 -13.18 11.20 15.67
CA ARG A 73 -12.61 12.46 15.18
C ARG A 73 -12.10 13.27 16.37
N LYS A 74 -10.84 13.72 16.32
CA LYS A 74 -10.18 14.49 17.39
C LYS A 74 -9.63 15.81 16.85
N PRO A 75 -9.42 16.84 17.69
CA PRO A 75 -8.65 18.01 17.30
C PRO A 75 -7.17 17.66 17.09
N LYS A 76 -6.48 18.41 16.20
CA LYS A 76 -5.04 18.25 15.91
C LYS A 76 -4.21 18.26 17.19
N GLN A 77 -3.31 17.28 17.34
CA GLN A 77 -2.37 17.18 18.46
C GLN A 77 -0.94 17.06 17.93
N ASN A 78 0.03 17.61 18.66
CA ASN A 78 1.47 17.49 18.36
C ASN A 78 1.89 17.89 16.93
N ASP A 79 1.11 18.80 16.33
CA ASP A 79 1.26 19.24 14.94
C ASP A 79 1.14 18.11 13.88
N ILE A 80 0.53 16.98 14.24
CA ILE A 80 0.28 15.86 13.33
C ILE A 80 -1.18 15.88 12.90
N SER A 81 -1.40 15.91 11.60
CA SER A 81 -2.70 15.70 10.96
C SER A 81 -2.73 14.27 10.41
N TYR A 82 -3.81 13.53 10.63
CA TYR A 82 -3.93 12.14 10.16
C TYR A 82 -5.37 11.70 9.87
N ALA A 83 -5.50 10.67 9.05
CA ALA A 83 -6.70 9.88 8.90
C ALA A 83 -6.33 8.41 8.75
N MET A 84 -7.06 7.55 9.45
CA MET A 84 -7.01 6.10 9.31
C MET A 84 -8.32 5.62 8.73
N PHE A 85 -8.23 4.75 7.73
CA PHE A 85 -9.39 4.20 7.05
C PHE A 85 -9.25 2.73 6.77
N ASN A 86 -10.36 2.01 6.88
CA ASN A 86 -10.43 0.58 6.61
C ASN A 86 -11.90 0.24 6.39
N ASP A 87 -12.20 -0.63 5.44
CA ASP A 87 -13.56 -1.14 5.23
C ASP A 87 -14.05 -2.03 6.38
N GLN A 88 -13.16 -2.45 7.29
CA GLN A 88 -13.48 -3.15 8.53
C GLN A 88 -12.91 -2.43 9.75
N LEU A 89 -13.73 -2.20 10.78
CA LEU A 89 -13.28 -1.53 12.00
C LEU A 89 -12.31 -2.40 12.81
N PRO A 90 -11.14 -1.88 13.23
CA PRO A 90 -10.17 -2.61 14.03
C PRO A 90 -10.70 -3.11 15.38
N THR A 91 -11.60 -2.38 16.03
CA THR A 91 -12.13 -2.73 17.36
C THR A 91 -13.56 -3.27 17.34
N SER A 92 -14.24 -3.21 16.20
CA SER A 92 -15.63 -3.66 16.03
C SER A 92 -15.75 -4.65 14.85
N PRO A 93 -15.35 -5.92 15.04
CA PRO A 93 -15.46 -6.94 14.01
C PRO A 93 -16.91 -7.11 13.53
N GLY A 94 -17.11 -7.18 12.21
CA GLY A 94 -18.43 -7.39 11.59
C GLY A 94 -19.11 -6.13 11.06
N PHE A 95 -18.57 -4.93 11.34
CA PHE A 95 -18.96 -3.72 10.61
C PHE A 95 -18.12 -3.62 9.34
N THR A 96 -18.78 -3.74 8.18
CA THR A 96 -18.14 -3.62 6.86
C THR A 96 -18.81 -2.54 6.03
N THR A 97 -18.04 -1.75 5.27
CA THR A 97 -18.61 -0.82 4.29
C THR A 97 -18.55 -1.36 2.86
N GLY A 98 -19.21 -0.68 1.92
CA GLY A 98 -19.16 -1.03 0.50
C GLY A 98 -17.84 -0.63 -0.20
N GLY A 99 -16.97 0.14 0.47
CA GLY A 99 -15.62 0.41 -0.01
C GLY A 99 -14.68 -0.77 0.27
N SER A 100 -13.53 -0.79 -0.39
CA SER A 100 -12.49 -1.80 -0.17
C SER A 100 -11.13 -1.21 0.22
N SER A 101 -11.07 0.13 0.26
CA SER A 101 -9.86 0.90 0.53
C SER A 101 -9.48 0.87 2.02
N LYS A 102 -8.18 0.72 2.29
CA LYS A 102 -7.61 0.65 3.64
C LYS A 102 -6.27 1.36 3.66
N GLY A 103 -5.95 2.04 4.75
CA GLY A 103 -4.71 2.78 4.83
C GLY A 103 -4.66 3.83 5.93
N VAL A 104 -3.55 4.55 5.89
CA VAL A 104 -3.22 5.64 6.82
C VAL A 104 -2.64 6.79 6.03
N ILE A 105 -3.14 7.99 6.30
CA ILE A 105 -2.55 9.25 5.89
C ILE A 105 -2.06 9.95 7.16
N ALA A 106 -0.82 10.42 7.17
CA ALA A 106 -0.33 11.29 8.23
C ALA A 106 0.69 12.29 7.71
N PHE A 107 0.66 13.51 8.22
CA PHE A 107 1.64 14.54 7.91
C PHE A 107 1.88 15.50 9.07
N LYS A 108 3.07 16.08 9.07
CA LYS A 108 3.51 17.12 9.99
C LYS A 108 4.19 18.23 9.19
N GLY A 109 3.71 19.46 9.31
CA GLY A 109 4.12 20.55 8.41
C GLY A 109 3.81 20.22 6.95
N ASN A 110 4.84 20.16 6.10
CA ASN A 110 4.72 19.92 4.66
C ASN A 110 5.18 18.52 4.21
N SER A 111 5.35 17.58 5.14
CA SER A 111 5.81 16.23 4.80
C SER A 111 5.04 15.16 5.57
N GLY A 112 4.80 14.04 4.91
CA GLY A 112 4.03 12.95 5.46
C GLY A 112 4.18 11.69 4.65
N PHE A 113 3.27 10.76 4.92
CA PHE A 113 3.18 9.52 4.17
C PHE A 113 1.73 9.17 3.84
N PHE A 114 1.58 8.45 2.74
CA PHE A 114 0.38 7.71 2.39
C PHE A 114 0.70 6.22 2.41
N LEU A 115 0.07 5.49 3.33
CA LEU A 115 0.18 4.05 3.45
C LEU A 115 -1.13 3.42 2.99
N THR A 116 -1.10 2.58 1.96
CA THR A 116 -2.24 1.76 1.53
C THR A 116 -1.91 0.29 1.75
N HIS A 117 -2.93 -0.51 2.09
CA HIS A 117 -2.73 -1.93 2.37
C HIS A 117 -3.97 -2.79 2.15
N SER A 118 -3.80 -4.11 2.23
CA SER A 118 -4.88 -5.08 2.12
C SER A 118 -5.31 -5.72 3.46
N ALA A 119 -4.63 -5.41 4.56
CA ALA A 119 -4.92 -5.96 5.89
C ALA A 119 -6.25 -5.45 6.49
N PRO A 120 -7.28 -6.29 6.67
CA PRO A 120 -8.56 -5.89 7.26
C PRO A 120 -8.42 -5.59 8.76
N GLY A 121 -9.15 -4.59 9.26
CA GLY A 121 -9.16 -4.27 10.70
C GLY A 121 -7.81 -3.76 11.25
N PHE A 122 -6.93 -3.25 10.39
CA PHE A 122 -5.62 -2.71 10.74
C PHE A 122 -5.46 -1.27 10.23
N PRO A 123 -4.70 -0.41 10.92
CA PRO A 123 -4.19 -0.54 12.29
C PRO A 123 -5.23 -0.14 13.36
N LYS A 124 -5.04 -0.53 14.62
CA LYS A 124 -5.81 0.06 15.72
C LYS A 124 -5.42 1.54 15.92
N ALA A 125 -6.39 2.38 16.22
CA ALA A 125 -6.17 3.81 16.49
C ALA A 125 -5.74 4.04 17.95
N ALA A 126 -4.61 3.44 18.35
CA ALA A 126 -4.08 3.49 19.71
C ALA A 126 -2.57 3.70 19.72
N LYS A 127 -2.03 4.23 20.82
CA LYS A 127 -0.59 4.45 20.98
C LYS A 127 0.25 3.17 20.91
N LYS A 128 -0.30 2.06 21.42
CA LYS A 128 0.36 0.76 21.37
C LYS A 128 0.19 0.15 19.97
N TYR A 129 1.30 -0.12 19.30
CA TYR A 129 1.29 -0.94 18.09
C TYR A 129 0.88 -2.38 18.42
N GLU A 130 -0.01 -2.93 17.60
CA GLU A 130 -0.48 -4.30 17.72
C GLU A 130 -0.73 -4.88 16.33
N TRP A 131 0.01 -5.94 15.99
CA TRP A 131 -0.27 -6.75 14.82
C TRP A 131 -1.38 -7.75 15.16
N PRO A 132 -2.49 -7.82 14.39
CA PRO A 132 -3.56 -8.77 14.68
C PRO A 132 -3.16 -10.21 14.32
N ASP A 133 -3.17 -11.12 15.30
CA ASP A 133 -2.73 -12.52 15.13
C ASP A 133 -3.41 -13.27 13.97
N HIS A 134 -4.70 -12.97 13.71
CA HIS A 134 -5.46 -13.61 12.63
C HIS A 134 -4.97 -13.25 11.23
N LEU A 135 -4.20 -12.16 11.08
CA LEU A 135 -3.60 -11.72 9.83
C LEU A 135 -2.27 -12.41 9.52
N THR A 136 -1.60 -12.98 10.52
CA THR A 136 -0.27 -13.61 10.35
C THR A 136 -0.28 -14.78 9.37
N ARG A 137 -1.41 -15.47 9.22
CA ARG A 137 -1.55 -16.60 8.28
C ARG A 137 -2.02 -16.17 6.88
N GLN A 138 -2.16 -14.87 6.63
CA GLN A 138 -2.71 -14.31 5.41
C GLN A 138 -1.66 -13.45 4.70
N ALA A 139 -1.65 -13.47 3.37
CA ALA A 139 -0.80 -12.58 2.61
C ALA A 139 -1.42 -11.18 2.57
N HIS A 140 -0.62 -10.18 2.92
CA HIS A 140 -1.01 -8.77 2.85
C HIS A 140 0.03 -7.95 2.12
N LEU A 141 -0.43 -6.99 1.32
CA LEU A 141 0.40 -6.01 0.65
C LEU A 141 0.33 -4.69 1.40
N PHE A 142 1.48 -4.05 1.58
CA PHE A 142 1.61 -2.69 2.11
C PHE A 142 2.43 -1.86 1.12
N VAL A 143 1.95 -0.67 0.79
CA VAL A 143 2.67 0.30 -0.05
C VAL A 143 2.68 1.62 0.69
N CYS A 144 3.88 2.13 0.98
CA CYS A 144 4.09 3.40 1.64
C CYS A 144 4.75 4.39 0.69
N LEU A 145 4.16 5.57 0.55
CA LEU A 145 4.69 6.67 -0.25
C LEU A 145 5.02 7.84 0.67
N ASN A 146 6.22 8.39 0.55
CA ASN A 146 6.53 9.70 1.11
C ASN A 146 5.90 10.76 0.21
N VAL A 147 5.18 11.69 0.81
CA VAL A 147 4.37 12.69 0.09
C VAL A 147 4.44 14.02 0.81
N ASP A 148 4.33 15.09 0.05
CA ASP A 148 4.12 16.43 0.61
C ASP A 148 2.64 16.71 0.90
N LYS A 149 2.35 17.87 1.50
CA LYS A 149 0.98 18.26 1.87
C LYS A 149 0.08 18.39 0.63
N GLY A 150 0.58 18.94 -0.48
CA GLY A 150 -0.19 19.13 -1.70
C GLY A 150 -0.51 17.80 -2.39
N GLU A 151 0.45 16.88 -2.43
CA GLU A 151 0.25 15.51 -2.92
C GLU A 151 -0.79 14.78 -2.07
N LEU A 152 -0.75 14.93 -0.74
CA LEU A 152 -1.76 14.36 0.15
C LEU A 152 -3.15 14.93 -0.06
N GLU A 153 -3.27 16.24 -0.27
CA GLU A 153 -4.56 16.86 -0.59
C GLU A 153 -5.14 16.33 -1.91
N TYR A 154 -4.28 16.10 -2.91
CA TYR A 154 -4.68 15.47 -4.17
C TYR A 154 -5.12 14.01 -3.96
N ILE A 155 -4.37 13.23 -3.19
CA ILE A 155 -4.73 11.86 -2.81
C ILE A 155 -6.08 11.87 -2.10
N ALA A 156 -6.28 12.76 -1.12
CA ALA A 156 -7.52 12.85 -0.34
C ALA A 156 -8.74 13.19 -1.22
N ASP A 157 -8.58 14.11 -2.19
CA ASP A 157 -9.64 14.46 -3.14
C ASP A 157 -10.07 13.26 -4.00
N ARG A 158 -9.12 12.38 -4.35
CA ARG A 158 -9.40 11.16 -5.12
C ARG A 158 -9.85 9.99 -4.26
N LEU A 159 -9.37 9.89 -3.03
CA LEU A 159 -9.64 8.78 -2.14
C LEU A 159 -11.13 8.72 -1.76
N VAL A 160 -11.85 9.85 -1.75
CA VAL A 160 -13.30 9.89 -1.47
C VAL A 160 -14.11 8.98 -2.42
N TYR A 161 -13.64 8.78 -3.66
CA TYR A 161 -14.28 7.90 -4.65
C TYR A 161 -14.13 6.41 -4.33
N ALA A 162 -13.11 6.04 -3.54
CA ALA A 162 -12.95 4.68 -3.04
C ALA A 162 -13.85 4.39 -1.81
N SER A 163 -14.67 5.38 -1.42
CA SER A 163 -15.60 5.36 -0.29
C SER A 163 -15.01 4.71 0.98
N PRO A 164 -13.83 5.18 1.44
CA PRO A 164 -13.22 4.65 2.65
C PRO A 164 -14.09 4.96 3.87
N LEU A 165 -14.12 4.04 4.83
CA LEU A 165 -14.59 4.34 6.17
C LEU A 165 -13.45 4.95 6.98
N ILE A 166 -13.55 6.26 7.25
CA ILE A 166 -12.63 6.98 8.12
C ILE A 166 -13.03 6.71 9.58
N TYR A 167 -12.31 5.83 10.27
CA TYR A 167 -12.64 5.45 11.65
C TYR A 167 -11.88 6.27 12.69
N ALA A 168 -10.73 6.84 12.35
CA ALA A 168 -10.00 7.75 13.22
C ALA A 168 -9.40 8.89 12.39
N SER A 169 -9.54 10.13 12.86
CA SER A 169 -8.93 11.28 12.18
C SER A 169 -8.66 12.43 13.13
N SER A 170 -7.64 13.21 12.80
CA SER A 170 -7.33 14.45 13.49
C SER A 170 -6.78 15.46 12.49
N PHE A 171 -7.44 16.59 12.35
CA PHE A 171 -7.10 17.65 11.40
C PHE A 171 -7.11 19.01 12.12
N GLY A 172 -6.30 19.94 11.64
CA GLY A 172 -6.23 21.32 12.13
C GLY A 172 -7.22 22.24 11.44
N GLN A 173 -7.12 23.54 11.75
CA GLN A 173 -7.96 24.54 11.07
C GLN A 173 -7.59 24.73 9.61
N GLU A 174 -6.32 24.52 9.24
CA GLU A 174 -5.88 24.66 7.84
C GLU A 174 -6.58 23.68 6.91
N GLU A 175 -6.87 22.48 7.40
CA GLU A 175 -7.51 21.41 6.64
C GLU A 175 -9.05 21.51 6.65
N SER A 176 -9.63 22.40 7.46
CA SER A 176 -11.07 22.41 7.81
C SER A 176 -12.03 22.69 6.65
N ASN A 177 -11.56 23.21 5.52
CA ASN A 177 -12.36 23.45 4.32
C ASN A 177 -11.74 22.81 3.06
N GLY A 178 -10.79 21.88 3.23
CA GLY A 178 -10.04 21.27 2.14
C GLY A 178 -10.48 19.85 1.76
N PRO A 179 -9.76 19.19 0.83
CA PRO A 179 -10.01 17.81 0.44
C PRO A 179 -9.98 16.80 1.60
N LEU A 180 -9.10 17.02 2.58
CA LEU A 180 -9.01 16.17 3.77
C LEU A 180 -10.29 16.22 4.62
N GLU A 181 -10.89 17.39 4.78
CA GLU A 181 -12.17 17.51 5.47
C GLU A 181 -13.30 16.83 4.70
N ARG A 182 -13.31 16.99 3.37
CA ARG A 182 -14.29 16.31 2.52
C ARG A 182 -14.16 14.80 2.60
N LEU A 183 -12.93 14.28 2.58
CA LEU A 183 -12.64 12.87 2.84
C LEU A 183 -13.18 12.44 4.21
N ARG A 184 -12.92 13.22 5.27
CA ARG A 184 -13.44 12.96 6.63
C ARG A 184 -14.95 12.81 6.66
N LYS A 185 -15.66 13.62 5.89
CA LYS A 185 -17.13 13.65 5.82
C LYS A 185 -17.72 12.69 4.79
N GLY A 186 -16.92 12.14 3.89
CA GLY A 186 -17.41 11.36 2.75
C GLY A 186 -18.12 12.22 1.68
N GLU A 187 -17.76 13.50 1.56
CA GLU A 187 -18.40 14.43 0.63
C GLU A 187 -17.87 14.26 -0.81
N ILE A 188 -18.68 13.65 -1.66
CA ILE A 188 -18.42 13.50 -3.09
C ILE A 188 -19.03 14.70 -3.83
N THR A 189 -18.23 15.40 -4.64
CA THR A 189 -18.70 16.56 -5.42
C THR A 189 -19.32 16.14 -6.76
N VAL A 190 -18.66 15.28 -7.53
CA VAL A 190 -19.17 14.63 -8.76
C VAL A 190 -18.38 13.34 -8.94
N MET A 191 -19.01 12.18 -9.19
CA MET A 191 -18.28 10.97 -9.62
C MET A 191 -18.06 10.99 -11.13
N PRO A 192 -16.91 11.44 -11.66
CA PRO A 192 -16.59 11.19 -13.05
C PRO A 192 -16.48 9.67 -13.24
N ARG A 193 -16.97 9.14 -14.36
CA ARG A 193 -16.63 7.76 -14.75
C ARG A 193 -15.11 7.66 -14.77
N PRO A 194 -14.50 6.67 -14.09
CA PRO A 194 -13.05 6.55 -14.06
C PRO A 194 -12.57 6.31 -15.49
N VAL A 195 -11.83 7.28 -16.03
CA VAL A 195 -11.07 7.13 -17.27
C VAL A 195 -9.65 6.84 -16.84
N PHE A 196 -9.28 5.56 -16.84
CA PHE A 196 -7.89 5.16 -16.65
C PHE A 196 -7.19 5.27 -18.00
N THR A 197 -6.41 6.33 -18.17
CA THR A 197 -5.47 6.45 -19.29
C THR A 197 -4.11 5.99 -18.78
N VAL A 198 -3.63 4.85 -19.27
CA VAL A 198 -2.22 4.46 -19.07
C VAL A 198 -1.40 5.34 -20.02
N GLN A 199 -0.56 6.21 -19.47
CA GLN A 199 0.40 7.01 -20.24
C GLN A 199 1.66 6.19 -20.54
#